data_AF-A0AAE7ATF0-F1
#
_entry.id   AF-A0AAE7ATF0-F1
#
_cell.length_a   1.000
_cell.length_b   1.000
_cell.length_c   1.000
_cell.angle_alpha   90.00
_cell.angle_beta   90.00
_cell.angle_gamma   90.00
#
_symmetry.space_group_name_H-M   'P 1'
#
loop_
_entity.id
_entity.type
_entity.pdbx_description
1 polymer ?
#
loop_
_entity_poly.entity_id
_entity_poly.type
_entity_poly.pdbx_seq_one_letter_code
_entity_poly.pdbx_strand_id
1 'polypeptide(L)'
;MQVSVTTTKTILATIISSTLLSGCYWDDPEKAAKYVSSKIDREEVVEHLEELEARASKTTDGASVTRAAGTEGYAQSLNYIVDTMRAHNYDVAIQEFDFRAWEELSGTTLNVNGTDLIGVRNASEGVEPDFAAMSYSGNSNGLLSAAAVFITPDFRFDAPDYDSTDGCDSSDFAGKNVTDKIAVIQRGGCSFNTKVVNAQNAGAKGVIVFNQGNAKGRTAVVNGTLGSDSTATIPALGARYALGKQWYELSQTAAVPIALNINVQDEDVLTQNIIAETKGGNANEIVMLGAHLDSVPEGPGINDNGSGTAGLLEYAVTLANLKAPVKNKVRFAWWAAEEAGLVGSEYYTNELFAPLRNQAQQEILKELGLEDPSQLTPEQLDLVDARYYELNKVKLYLNFDMIGSPNYIFGVMDGDLSDTKDSPDNAYTGDFQPPYGTSHIESVFNKFFTEKSESTVPQALSKRSDYAGFADWGIAFGGLFTGAEKAKSAQEVEKFGGEIDVAYDKCYHQACDDLNNVSQEALYVNTQSLAYVTTFYAFSDPVFPEQQPEAQQVLRSLSTEPAPSNKLRVGQKLKAADSVSDHDHFHGDFDQDRE
;
A
#
# COMPACT_ATOMS: atom_id res chain seq x y z
N MET A 1 73.14 -28.19 48.12
CA MET A 1 73.42 -29.10 47.00
C MET A 1 72.07 -29.69 46.58
N GLN A 2 71.75 -29.70 45.28
CA GLN A 2 70.51 -30.17 44.63
C GLN A 2 69.28 -29.28 44.85
N VAL A 3 68.88 -28.40 43.91
CA VAL A 3 68.43 -28.52 42.49
C VAL A 3 66.90 -28.44 42.42
N SER A 4 66.49 -27.37 41.75
CA SER A 4 65.14 -26.98 41.33
C SER A 4 64.45 -28.04 40.47
N VAL A 5 63.14 -28.22 40.67
CA VAL A 5 62.21 -28.61 39.61
C VAL A 5 60.93 -27.77 39.77
N THR A 6 60.93 -26.62 39.11
CA THR A 6 59.72 -25.88 38.72
C THR A 6 58.96 -26.67 37.67
N THR A 7 57.75 -27.12 37.99
CA THR A 7 56.80 -27.64 37.01
C THR A 7 55.87 -26.50 36.60
N THR A 8 56.28 -25.74 35.60
CA THR A 8 55.43 -24.78 34.89
C THR A 8 54.44 -25.59 34.03
N LYS A 9 53.18 -25.72 34.47
CA LYS A 9 52.11 -26.11 33.56
C LYS A 9 51.73 -24.90 32.73
N THR A 10 52.20 -24.89 31.50
CA THR A 10 51.79 -23.96 30.45
C THR A 10 50.30 -24.12 30.20
N ILE A 11 49.49 -23.22 30.75
CA ILE A 11 48.16 -22.95 30.21
C ILE A 11 48.43 -22.13 28.95
N LEU A 12 48.43 -22.80 27.80
CA LEU A 12 48.31 -22.13 26.51
C LEU A 12 46.90 -21.55 26.49
N ALA A 13 46.74 -20.31 26.95
CA ALA A 13 45.54 -19.54 26.73
C ALA A 13 45.47 -19.25 25.24
N THR A 14 44.66 -20.02 24.52
CA THR A 14 44.19 -19.66 23.18
C THR A 14 43.31 -18.42 23.33
N ILE A 15 43.95 -17.26 23.42
CA ILE A 15 43.28 -15.99 23.14
C ILE A 15 43.15 -15.96 21.62
N ILE A 16 42.15 -16.68 21.11
CA ILE A 16 41.58 -16.31 19.81
C ILE A 16 40.94 -14.96 20.07
N SER A 17 41.68 -13.93 19.71
CA SER A 17 41.25 -12.54 19.69
C SER A 17 39.84 -12.48 19.09
N SER A 18 38.82 -12.20 19.89
CA SER A 18 37.43 -12.03 19.43
C SER A 18 37.31 -10.95 18.35
N THR A 19 38.30 -10.05 18.28
CA THR A 19 38.50 -9.05 17.22
C THR A 19 38.96 -9.59 15.86
N LEU A 20 39.48 -10.82 15.76
CA LEU A 20 39.84 -11.43 14.45
C LEU A 20 38.69 -12.22 13.83
N LEU A 21 37.78 -12.77 14.64
CA LEU A 21 36.58 -13.46 14.14
C LEU A 21 35.48 -12.49 13.67
N SER A 22 35.51 -11.24 14.16
CA SER A 22 34.52 -10.23 13.77
C SER A 22 34.71 -9.65 12.37
N GLY A 23 35.86 -9.86 11.73
CA GLY A 23 36.10 -9.40 10.35
C GLY A 23 35.47 -10.31 9.28
N CYS A 24 35.37 -11.61 9.53
CA CYS A 24 35.10 -12.59 8.47
C CYS A 24 33.63 -12.74 8.05
N TYR A 25 32.68 -12.18 8.81
CA TYR A 25 31.25 -12.32 8.48
C TYR A 25 30.68 -11.11 7.74
N TRP A 26 31.28 -9.92 7.84
CA TRP A 26 30.86 -8.72 7.11
C TRP A 26 31.25 -8.73 5.62
N ASP A 27 32.25 -9.53 5.24
CA ASP A 27 32.71 -9.59 3.85
C ASP A 27 31.71 -10.32 2.94
N ASP A 28 30.94 -11.26 3.51
CA ASP A 28 29.98 -12.12 2.82
C ASP A 28 28.53 -11.71 3.15
N PRO A 29 27.72 -11.30 2.15
CA PRO A 29 26.37 -10.80 2.38
C PRO A 29 25.48 -11.78 3.15
N GLU A 30 25.60 -13.08 2.86
CA GLU A 30 24.79 -14.11 3.49
C GLU A 30 25.18 -14.36 4.95
N LYS A 31 26.48 -14.40 5.27
CA LYS A 31 26.93 -14.50 6.67
C LYS A 31 26.55 -13.27 7.48
N ALA A 32 26.66 -12.07 6.90
CA ALA A 32 26.22 -10.84 7.55
C ALA A 32 24.71 -10.90 7.85
N ALA A 33 23.91 -11.27 6.84
CA ALA A 33 22.46 -11.42 6.97
C ALA A 33 22.06 -12.44 8.05
N LYS A 34 22.65 -13.64 8.04
CA LYS A 34 22.43 -14.67 9.07
C LYS A 34 22.79 -14.17 10.46
N TYR A 35 23.92 -13.48 10.58
CA TYR A 35 24.36 -12.95 11.86
C TYR A 35 23.39 -11.90 12.40
N VAL A 36 23.05 -10.86 11.62
CA VAL A 36 22.16 -9.79 12.08
C VAL A 36 20.75 -10.29 12.35
N SER A 37 20.19 -11.12 11.46
CA SER A 37 18.87 -11.75 11.64
C SER A 37 18.78 -12.58 12.94
N SER A 38 19.87 -13.27 13.31
CA SER A 38 19.94 -14.02 14.57
C SER A 38 20.04 -13.16 15.84
N LYS A 39 20.15 -11.83 15.69
CA LYS A 39 20.27 -10.86 16.79
C LYS A 39 19.02 -10.07 17.08
N ILE A 40 18.01 -10.17 16.22
CA ILE A 40 16.66 -9.67 16.52
C ILE A 40 16.18 -10.33 17.80
N ASP A 41 15.77 -9.51 18.77
CA ASP A 41 15.19 -9.97 20.02
C ASP A 41 13.66 -9.91 19.95
N ARG A 42 13.00 -11.02 20.27
CA ARG A 42 11.54 -11.09 20.21
C ARG A 42 10.86 -10.19 21.24
N GLU A 43 11.46 -10.05 22.43
CA GLU A 43 10.89 -9.24 23.51
C GLU A 43 10.94 -7.75 23.14
N GLU A 44 12.04 -7.29 22.54
CA GLU A 44 12.21 -5.89 22.11
C GLU A 44 11.25 -5.52 20.95
N VAL A 45 10.99 -6.43 19.99
CA VAL A 45 9.96 -6.18 18.95
C VAL A 45 8.58 -5.98 19.58
N VAL A 46 8.24 -6.77 20.61
CA VAL A 46 6.95 -6.64 21.30
C VAL A 46 6.90 -5.37 22.15
N GLU A 47 8.00 -4.99 22.80
CA GLU A 47 8.09 -3.72 23.54
C GLU A 47 7.86 -2.51 22.63
N HIS A 48 8.34 -2.55 21.38
CA HIS A 48 8.00 -1.52 20.39
C HIS A 48 6.49 -1.44 20.09
N LEU A 49 5.78 -2.58 20.02
CA LEU A 49 4.33 -2.57 19.87
C LEU A 49 3.61 -2.00 21.11
N GLU A 50 4.10 -2.32 22.31
CA GLU A 50 3.58 -1.75 23.57
C GLU A 50 3.73 -0.23 23.60
N GLU A 51 4.87 0.29 23.17
CA GLU A 51 5.11 1.73 23.08
C GLU A 51 4.20 2.40 22.03
N LEU A 52 3.96 1.75 20.88
CA LEU A 52 3.03 2.26 19.87
C LEU A 52 1.59 2.26 20.39
N GLU A 53 1.11 1.18 21.02
CA GLU A 53 -0.26 1.13 21.56
C GLU A 53 -0.49 2.13 22.69
N ALA A 54 0.50 2.32 23.56
CA ALA A 54 0.42 3.30 24.65
C ALA A 54 0.21 4.74 24.15
N ARG A 55 0.62 5.03 22.90
CA ARG A 55 0.44 6.32 22.21
C ARG A 55 -0.79 6.34 21.30
N ALA A 56 -1.47 5.21 21.17
CA ALA A 56 -2.59 4.97 20.28
C ALA A 56 -3.93 4.69 21.01
N SER A 57 -3.96 4.83 22.35
CA SER A 57 -5.04 4.33 23.22
C SER A 57 -6.16 5.35 23.49
N LYS A 58 -7.38 4.84 23.78
CA LYS A 58 -8.57 5.66 24.14
C LYS A 58 -8.35 6.48 25.41
N THR A 59 -8.68 7.78 25.36
CA THR A 59 -8.74 8.63 26.56
C THR A 59 -10.02 8.37 27.34
N THR A 60 -10.00 8.67 28.64
CA THR A 60 -11.11 8.46 29.58
C THR A 60 -12.39 9.22 29.25
N ASP A 61 -12.34 10.20 28.36
CA ASP A 61 -13.47 11.00 27.87
C ASP A 61 -14.08 10.47 26.55
N GLY A 62 -13.56 9.37 26.01
CA GLY A 62 -14.08 8.73 24.81
C GLY A 62 -13.55 9.29 23.48
N ALA A 63 -12.61 10.26 23.53
CA ALA A 63 -11.80 10.59 22.37
C ALA A 63 -10.77 9.45 22.12
N SER A 64 -10.44 9.19 20.86
CA SER A 64 -9.42 8.21 20.49
C SER A 64 -8.14 8.97 20.14
N VAL A 65 -7.01 8.56 20.72
CA VAL A 65 -5.69 9.07 20.34
C VAL A 65 -5.08 8.07 19.36
N THR A 66 -5.81 7.67 18.31
CA THR A 66 -5.28 6.71 17.32
C THR A 66 -4.05 7.28 16.62
N ARG A 67 -3.36 6.45 15.85
CA ARG A 67 -2.26 6.91 15.00
C ARG A 67 -2.76 7.39 13.63
N ALA A 68 -4.04 7.70 13.45
CA ALA A 68 -4.51 8.25 12.18
C ALA A 68 -3.74 9.52 11.80
N ALA A 69 -3.49 9.69 10.50
CA ALA A 69 -2.67 10.80 10.01
C ALA A 69 -3.23 12.16 10.50
N GLY A 70 -2.35 12.99 11.07
CA GLY A 70 -2.71 14.31 11.61
C GLY A 70 -3.22 14.31 13.06
N THR A 71 -3.42 13.15 13.70
CA THR A 71 -3.85 13.09 15.11
C THR A 71 -2.69 13.31 16.08
N GLU A 72 -3.03 13.50 17.37
CA GLU A 72 -2.03 13.55 18.44
C GLU A 72 -1.28 12.21 18.61
N GLY A 73 -1.95 11.06 18.43
CA GLY A 73 -1.32 9.74 18.56
C GLY A 73 -0.30 9.45 17.46
N TYR A 74 -0.56 9.94 16.24
CA TYR A 74 0.44 9.94 15.17
C TYR A 74 1.68 10.75 15.57
N ALA A 75 1.50 11.99 16.04
CA ALA A 75 2.60 12.86 16.45
C ALA A 75 3.41 12.25 17.62
N GLN A 76 2.75 11.61 18.59
CA GLN A 76 3.43 10.93 19.70
C GLN A 76 4.23 9.72 19.21
N SER A 77 3.67 8.91 18.32
CA SER A 77 4.36 7.77 17.69
C SER A 77 5.55 8.23 16.86
N LEU A 78 5.40 9.32 16.10
CA LEU A 78 6.49 9.93 15.33
C LEU A 78 7.65 10.34 16.22
N ASN A 79 7.38 11.01 17.34
CA ASN A 79 8.42 11.42 18.29
C ASN A 79 9.17 10.20 18.85
N TYR A 80 8.46 9.11 19.15
CA TYR A 80 9.07 7.87 19.62
C TYR A 80 10.06 7.28 18.62
N ILE A 81 9.67 7.17 17.35
CA ILE A 81 10.55 6.69 16.28
C ILE A 81 11.76 7.62 16.12
N VAL A 82 11.53 8.93 16.04
CA VAL A 82 12.60 9.94 15.85
C VAL A 82 13.62 9.90 16.98
N ASP A 83 13.15 9.86 18.22
CA ASP A 83 14.01 9.84 19.40
C ASP A 83 14.82 8.55 19.47
N THR A 84 14.19 7.41 19.18
CA THR A 84 14.85 6.10 19.13
C THR A 84 15.95 6.07 18.05
N MET A 85 15.64 6.53 16.83
CA MET A 85 16.59 6.56 15.73
C MET A 85 17.77 7.51 16.00
N ARG A 86 17.51 8.70 16.55
CA ARG A 86 18.56 9.65 16.93
C ARG A 86 19.45 9.12 18.05
N ALA A 87 18.86 8.45 19.05
CA ALA A 87 19.62 7.80 20.13
C ALA A 87 20.57 6.73 19.60
N HIS A 88 20.20 6.05 18.51
CA HIS A 88 21.02 5.05 17.82
C HIS A 88 21.88 5.64 16.69
N ASN A 89 22.09 6.96 16.69
CA ASN A 89 23.05 7.66 15.83
C ASN A 89 22.74 7.55 14.32
N TYR A 90 21.46 7.47 13.97
CA TYR A 90 20.97 7.64 12.60
C TYR A 90 20.85 9.13 12.22
N ASP A 91 21.02 9.43 10.93
CA ASP A 91 20.69 10.74 10.38
C ASP A 91 19.19 10.76 10.06
N VAL A 92 18.42 11.54 10.82
CA VAL A 92 16.94 11.57 10.74
C VAL A 92 16.48 12.89 10.12
N ALA A 93 15.69 12.79 9.05
CA ALA A 93 14.97 13.88 8.41
C ALA A 93 13.46 13.67 8.56
N ILE A 94 12.74 14.78 8.73
CA ILE A 94 11.28 14.82 8.71
C ILE A 94 10.87 15.53 7.43
N GLN A 95 9.97 14.91 6.66
CA GLN A 95 9.41 15.48 5.45
C GLN A 95 7.94 15.82 5.73
N GLU A 96 7.66 17.11 5.89
CA GLU A 96 6.33 17.63 6.21
C GLU A 96 5.57 17.96 4.92
N PHE A 97 4.27 17.67 4.89
CA PHE A 97 3.40 18.03 3.77
C PHE A 97 1.95 18.20 4.23
N ASP A 98 1.21 19.05 3.52
CA ASP A 98 -0.22 19.23 3.75
C ASP A 98 -0.98 18.02 3.20
N PHE A 99 -1.91 17.51 3.99
CA PHE A 99 -2.75 16.36 3.69
C PHE A 99 -4.21 16.72 3.99
N ARG A 100 -5.11 16.49 3.03
CA ARG A 100 -6.55 16.62 3.27
C ARG A 100 -7.04 15.37 3.99
N ALA A 101 -7.15 15.44 5.31
CA ALA A 101 -7.70 14.37 6.12
C ALA A 101 -9.21 14.29 5.90
N TRP A 102 -9.68 13.10 5.54
CA TRP A 102 -11.10 12.82 5.40
C TRP A 102 -11.47 11.58 6.20
N GLU A 103 -12.47 11.70 7.07
CA GLU A 103 -12.97 10.60 7.90
C GLU A 103 -14.51 10.59 7.89
N GLU A 104 -15.09 9.41 7.66
CA GLU A 104 -16.51 9.19 7.90
C GLU A 104 -16.78 8.99 9.40
N LEU A 105 -17.52 9.93 9.98
CA LEU A 105 -17.94 9.92 11.37
C LEU A 105 -19.25 9.15 11.56
N SER A 106 -19.55 8.77 12.80
CA SER A 106 -20.83 8.15 13.14
C SER A 106 -22.04 9.01 12.74
N GLY A 107 -23.16 8.35 12.44
CA GLY A 107 -24.42 9.01 12.09
C GLY A 107 -24.68 9.10 10.59
N THR A 108 -23.84 8.53 9.72
CA THR A 108 -24.17 8.36 8.31
C THR A 108 -25.38 7.44 8.15
N THR A 109 -26.40 7.90 7.43
CA THR A 109 -27.67 7.17 7.21
C THR A 109 -28.19 7.41 5.80
N LEU A 110 -28.85 6.40 5.24
CA LEU A 110 -29.58 6.52 3.99
C LEU A 110 -30.96 5.88 4.13
N ASN A 111 -32.01 6.65 3.85
CA ASN A 111 -33.38 6.19 3.70
C ASN A 111 -33.84 6.47 2.27
N VAL A 112 -34.38 5.46 1.60
CA VAL A 112 -34.96 5.61 0.26
C VAL A 112 -36.38 5.09 0.27
N ASN A 113 -37.32 5.95 -0.11
CA ASN A 113 -38.74 5.65 -0.18
C ASN A 113 -39.34 5.06 1.12
N GLY A 114 -38.88 5.54 2.28
CA GLY A 114 -39.35 5.10 3.58
C GLY A 114 -38.66 3.83 4.12
N THR A 115 -37.69 3.29 3.39
CA THR A 115 -36.87 2.15 3.84
C THR A 115 -35.50 2.64 4.29
N ASP A 116 -35.14 2.37 5.55
CA ASP A 116 -33.79 2.58 6.05
C ASP A 116 -32.85 1.50 5.50
N LEU A 117 -31.70 1.93 5.00
CA LEU A 117 -30.70 1.05 4.39
C LEU A 117 -29.53 0.84 5.34
N ILE A 118 -28.82 -0.28 5.17
CA ILE A 118 -27.69 -0.67 6.01
C ILE A 118 -26.39 -0.20 5.37
N GLY A 119 -25.65 0.67 6.05
CA GLY A 119 -24.33 1.12 5.58
C GLY A 119 -23.24 0.07 5.85
N VAL A 120 -22.18 0.05 5.04
CA VAL A 120 -21.03 -0.87 5.22
C VAL A 120 -20.47 -0.81 6.65
N ARG A 121 -20.28 0.39 7.22
CA ARG A 121 -19.79 0.57 8.61
C ARG A 121 -20.71 0.00 9.69
N ASN A 122 -22.00 -0.21 9.39
CA ASN A 122 -23.01 -0.65 10.34
C ASN A 122 -23.46 -2.11 10.10
N ALA A 123 -23.00 -2.74 9.02
CA ALA A 123 -23.38 -4.10 8.69
C ALA A 123 -22.75 -5.09 9.67
N SER A 124 -23.58 -5.94 10.29
CA SER A 124 -23.09 -7.06 11.09
C SER A 124 -22.65 -8.21 10.19
N GLU A 125 -21.84 -9.12 10.71
CA GLU A 125 -21.41 -10.32 9.98
C GLU A 125 -22.63 -11.09 9.41
N GLY A 126 -22.53 -11.46 8.12
CA GLY A 126 -23.61 -12.14 7.40
C GLY A 126 -24.77 -11.25 6.92
N VAL A 127 -24.71 -9.93 7.17
CA VAL A 127 -25.66 -8.95 6.64
C VAL A 127 -25.06 -8.29 5.41
N GLU A 128 -25.71 -8.41 4.25
CA GLU A 128 -25.30 -7.72 3.03
C GLU A 128 -25.53 -6.19 3.20
N PRO A 129 -24.49 -5.36 3.10
CA PRO A 129 -24.66 -3.91 3.16
C PRO A 129 -25.37 -3.38 1.91
N ASP A 130 -26.06 -2.26 2.05
CA ASP A 130 -26.83 -1.60 0.98
C ASP A 130 -26.08 -0.42 0.35
N PHE A 131 -25.30 0.32 1.15
CA PHE A 131 -24.61 1.54 0.72
C PHE A 131 -23.29 1.81 1.48
N ALA A 132 -22.45 2.67 0.93
CA ALA A 132 -21.25 3.20 1.57
C ALA A 132 -21.10 4.71 1.30
N ALA A 133 -20.50 5.47 2.22
CA ALA A 133 -20.06 6.82 1.92
C ALA A 133 -18.83 6.77 1.03
N MET A 134 -18.76 7.65 0.02
CA MET A 134 -17.56 7.73 -0.80
C MET A 134 -16.46 8.50 -0.06
N SER A 135 -15.21 8.02 -0.09
CA SER A 135 -14.08 8.78 0.48
C SER A 135 -13.95 10.14 -0.20
N TYR A 136 -13.63 11.18 0.57
CA TYR A 136 -13.63 12.59 0.15
C TYR A 136 -15.01 13.14 -0.25
N SER A 137 -16.10 12.48 0.14
CA SER A 137 -17.45 13.00 -0.02
C SER A 137 -17.73 14.21 0.88
N GLY A 138 -18.53 15.16 0.38
CA GLY A 138 -18.93 16.33 1.15
C GLY A 138 -19.87 16.01 2.32
N ASN A 139 -19.75 16.79 3.39
CA ASN A 139 -20.66 16.70 4.54
C ASN A 139 -22.08 17.19 4.16
N SER A 140 -23.09 16.42 4.56
CA SER A 140 -24.49 16.79 4.35
C SER A 140 -24.96 17.96 5.23
N ASN A 141 -24.24 18.26 6.31
CA ASN A 141 -24.57 19.24 7.35
C ASN A 141 -25.93 18.98 8.02
N GLY A 142 -26.23 17.70 8.25
CA GLY A 142 -27.48 17.20 8.81
C GLY A 142 -28.36 16.50 7.78
N LEU A 143 -29.58 16.13 8.18
CA LEU A 143 -30.48 15.36 7.33
C LEU A 143 -30.89 16.14 6.08
N LEU A 144 -30.44 15.66 4.92
CA LEU A 144 -30.82 16.15 3.60
C LEU A 144 -31.97 15.32 3.04
N SER A 145 -33.12 15.95 2.77
CA SER A 145 -34.30 15.29 2.18
C SER A 145 -34.65 15.88 0.82
N ALA A 146 -34.61 15.07 -0.23
CA ALA A 146 -34.94 15.49 -1.60
C ALA A 146 -35.42 14.31 -2.46
N ALA A 147 -36.04 14.59 -3.61
CA ALA A 147 -36.44 13.54 -4.54
C ALA A 147 -35.24 13.07 -5.38
N ALA A 148 -35.24 11.80 -5.78
CA ALA A 148 -34.29 11.27 -6.74
C ALA A 148 -34.51 11.85 -8.15
N VAL A 149 -33.43 12.03 -8.89
CA VAL A 149 -33.43 12.23 -10.34
C VAL A 149 -32.45 11.24 -10.97
N PHE A 150 -32.94 10.40 -11.87
CA PHE A 150 -32.10 9.41 -12.55
C PHE A 150 -31.38 10.06 -13.72
N ILE A 151 -30.05 10.01 -13.68
CA ILE A 151 -29.21 10.39 -14.81
C ILE A 151 -29.09 9.19 -15.76
N THR A 152 -29.02 7.98 -15.24
CA THR A 152 -29.05 6.76 -16.05
C THR A 152 -30.37 6.62 -16.80
N PRO A 153 -30.36 6.54 -18.15
CA PRO A 153 -31.56 6.58 -18.97
C PRO A 153 -32.20 5.21 -19.21
N ASP A 154 -31.44 4.11 -19.13
CA ASP A 154 -31.94 2.74 -19.26
C ASP A 154 -30.97 1.69 -18.67
N PHE A 155 -31.36 0.41 -18.72
CA PHE A 155 -30.58 -0.75 -18.22
C PHE A 155 -30.35 -1.78 -19.33
N ARG A 156 -30.16 -1.33 -20.59
CA ARG A 156 -30.08 -2.21 -21.76
C ARG A 156 -28.66 -2.73 -22.02
N PHE A 157 -28.06 -3.43 -21.05
CA PHE A 157 -26.66 -3.89 -21.13
C PHE A 157 -26.32 -4.73 -22.37
N ASP A 158 -27.28 -5.51 -22.87
CA ASP A 158 -27.08 -6.37 -24.04
C ASP A 158 -27.28 -5.62 -25.37
N ALA A 159 -27.63 -4.33 -25.32
CA ALA A 159 -27.90 -3.56 -26.52
C ALA A 159 -26.58 -3.04 -27.14
N PRO A 160 -26.41 -3.12 -28.47
CA PRO A 160 -25.20 -2.65 -29.14
C PRO A 160 -24.93 -1.14 -28.97
N ASP A 161 -25.97 -0.38 -28.59
CA ASP A 161 -25.95 1.05 -28.32
C ASP A 161 -25.86 1.38 -26.82
N TYR A 162 -25.56 0.40 -25.95
CA TYR A 162 -25.43 0.66 -24.51
C TYR A 162 -24.30 1.64 -24.23
N ASP A 163 -24.63 2.68 -23.46
CA ASP A 163 -23.73 3.74 -23.05
C ASP A 163 -23.50 3.65 -21.54
N SER A 164 -22.25 3.52 -21.14
CA SER A 164 -21.85 3.48 -19.73
C SER A 164 -21.35 4.84 -19.22
N THR A 165 -21.42 5.88 -20.03
CA THR A 165 -20.87 7.21 -19.74
C THR A 165 -21.83 8.11 -18.94
N ASP A 166 -22.86 7.55 -18.30
CA ASP A 166 -23.82 8.30 -17.50
C ASP A 166 -23.17 9.27 -16.49
N GLY A 167 -23.39 10.56 -16.67
CA GLY A 167 -22.89 11.61 -15.78
C GLY A 167 -21.41 11.95 -16.00
N CYS A 168 -20.77 11.37 -17.02
CA CYS A 168 -19.39 11.69 -17.40
C CYS A 168 -19.30 13.03 -18.11
N ASP A 169 -20.35 13.42 -18.84
CA ASP A 169 -20.44 14.70 -19.51
C ASP A 169 -21.50 15.60 -18.88
N SER A 170 -21.22 16.91 -18.88
CA SER A 170 -22.19 17.92 -18.43
C SER A 170 -23.53 17.86 -19.19
N SER A 171 -23.52 17.36 -20.43
CA SER A 171 -24.73 17.16 -21.24
C SER A 171 -25.68 16.10 -20.71
N ASP A 172 -25.21 15.15 -19.90
CA ASP A 172 -26.03 14.06 -19.37
C ASP A 172 -27.11 14.57 -18.41
N PHE A 173 -26.90 15.76 -17.87
CA PHE A 173 -27.82 16.46 -16.98
C PHE A 173 -28.80 17.36 -17.75
N ALA A 174 -28.59 17.58 -19.05
CA ALA A 174 -29.42 18.46 -19.86
C ALA A 174 -30.87 17.93 -19.96
N GLY A 175 -31.85 18.80 -19.76
CA GLY A 175 -33.28 18.43 -19.79
C GLY A 175 -33.78 17.68 -18.55
N LYS A 176 -32.90 17.33 -17.60
CA LYS A 176 -33.27 16.74 -16.31
C LYS A 176 -33.44 17.84 -15.26
N ASN A 177 -34.48 17.73 -14.44
CA ASN A 177 -34.68 18.66 -13.32
C ASN A 177 -33.85 18.20 -12.11
N VAL A 178 -32.57 18.60 -12.08
CA VAL A 178 -31.56 18.15 -11.11
C VAL A 178 -31.41 19.09 -9.91
N THR A 179 -31.76 20.36 -10.08
CA THR A 179 -31.66 21.37 -9.03
C THR A 179 -32.43 20.95 -7.77
N ASP A 180 -31.76 21.02 -6.62
CA ASP A 180 -32.31 20.65 -5.31
C ASP A 180 -32.75 19.18 -5.18
N LYS A 181 -32.19 18.29 -6.00
CA LYS A 181 -32.45 16.84 -5.98
C LYS A 181 -31.21 16.01 -5.70
N ILE A 182 -31.43 14.72 -5.46
CA ILE A 182 -30.36 13.72 -5.37
C ILE A 182 -30.20 13.06 -6.74
N ALA A 183 -29.03 13.22 -7.37
CA ALA A 183 -28.72 12.57 -8.64
C ALA A 183 -28.41 11.09 -8.40
N VAL A 184 -29.08 10.20 -9.12
CA VAL A 184 -28.82 8.75 -9.06
C VAL A 184 -28.21 8.32 -10.40
N ILE A 185 -26.99 7.80 -10.34
CA ILE A 185 -26.10 7.61 -11.49
C ILE A 185 -25.53 6.18 -11.47
N GLN A 186 -25.46 5.51 -12.60
CA GLN A 186 -24.81 4.21 -12.70
C GLN A 186 -23.28 4.35 -12.75
N ARG A 187 -22.56 3.40 -12.14
CA ARG A 187 -21.11 3.22 -12.30
C ARG A 187 -20.77 2.86 -13.77
N GLY A 188 -19.74 3.49 -14.31
CA GLY A 188 -19.23 3.22 -15.67
C GLY A 188 -18.63 4.45 -16.34
N GLY A 189 -17.88 4.27 -17.42
CA GLY A 189 -17.43 5.32 -18.35
C GLY A 189 -16.38 6.33 -17.87
N CYS A 190 -16.40 6.73 -16.59
CA CYS A 190 -15.49 7.73 -16.00
C CYS A 190 -15.40 7.57 -14.47
N SER A 191 -14.51 8.33 -13.84
CA SER A 191 -14.30 8.33 -12.40
C SER A 191 -15.53 8.81 -11.60
N PHE A 192 -15.64 8.35 -10.35
CA PHE A 192 -16.72 8.78 -9.43
C PHE A 192 -16.68 10.29 -9.20
N ASN A 193 -15.48 10.86 -9.04
CA ASN A 193 -15.26 12.30 -8.92
C ASN A 193 -15.91 13.07 -10.07
N THR A 194 -15.67 12.64 -11.31
CA THR A 194 -16.24 13.29 -12.50
C THR A 194 -17.77 13.32 -12.44
N LYS A 195 -18.40 12.18 -12.12
CA LYS A 195 -19.86 12.07 -11.98
C LYS A 195 -20.40 13.02 -10.90
N VAL A 196 -19.76 13.05 -9.74
CA VAL A 196 -20.20 13.87 -8.59
C VAL A 196 -20.02 15.36 -8.88
N VAL A 197 -18.87 15.78 -9.41
CA VAL A 197 -18.58 17.17 -9.77
C VAL A 197 -19.52 17.66 -10.86
N ASN A 198 -19.81 16.85 -11.89
CA ASN A 198 -20.78 17.21 -12.92
C ASN A 198 -22.20 17.37 -12.34
N ALA A 199 -22.64 16.46 -11.46
CA ALA A 199 -23.93 16.57 -10.79
C ALA A 199 -24.04 17.82 -9.89
N GLN A 200 -22.97 18.12 -9.14
CA GLN A 200 -22.86 19.34 -8.34
C GLN A 200 -23.00 20.59 -9.22
N ASN A 201 -22.27 20.63 -10.34
CA ASN A 201 -22.32 21.75 -11.29
C ASN A 201 -23.70 21.90 -11.95
N ALA A 202 -24.46 20.81 -12.08
CA ALA A 202 -25.85 20.81 -12.53
C ALA A 202 -26.87 21.20 -11.43
N GLY A 203 -26.42 21.41 -10.19
CA GLY A 203 -27.23 21.86 -9.06
C GLY A 203 -27.81 20.76 -8.17
N ALA A 204 -27.30 19.52 -8.27
CA ALA A 204 -27.66 18.46 -7.34
C ALA A 204 -27.27 18.81 -5.90
N LYS A 205 -28.03 18.31 -4.92
CA LYS A 205 -27.71 18.44 -3.48
C LYS A 205 -27.02 17.22 -2.89
N GLY A 206 -27.01 16.11 -3.63
CA GLY A 206 -26.27 14.91 -3.31
C GLY A 206 -26.29 13.94 -4.48
N VAL A 207 -25.46 12.90 -4.39
CA VAL A 207 -25.30 11.89 -5.44
C VAL A 207 -25.36 10.50 -4.83
N ILE A 208 -26.00 9.57 -5.53
CA ILE A 208 -25.88 8.14 -5.26
C ILE A 208 -25.40 7.45 -6.54
N VAL A 209 -24.24 6.82 -6.48
CA VAL A 209 -23.72 5.99 -7.58
C VAL A 209 -24.01 4.52 -7.28
N PHE A 210 -24.82 3.87 -8.11
CA PHE A 210 -25.09 2.44 -7.94
C PHE A 210 -24.24 1.58 -8.88
N ASN A 211 -23.96 0.34 -8.46
CA ASN A 211 -23.09 -0.55 -9.22
C ASN A 211 -23.67 -0.94 -10.59
N GLN A 212 -22.83 -1.40 -11.51
CA GLN A 212 -23.19 -1.52 -12.92
C GLN A 212 -24.11 -2.72 -13.22
N GLY A 213 -23.89 -3.87 -12.57
CA GLY A 213 -24.76 -5.05 -12.65
C GLY A 213 -24.60 -5.93 -13.89
N ASN A 214 -23.62 -5.65 -14.75
CA ASN A 214 -23.34 -6.38 -16.00
C ASN A 214 -22.43 -7.61 -15.83
N ALA A 215 -21.77 -7.76 -14.68
CA ALA A 215 -20.96 -8.92 -14.33
C ALA A 215 -21.20 -9.32 -12.88
N LYS A 216 -20.82 -10.55 -12.50
CA LYS A 216 -21.05 -11.10 -11.16
C LYS A 216 -20.40 -10.22 -10.06
N GLY A 217 -19.21 -9.66 -10.32
CA GLY A 217 -18.52 -8.72 -9.43
C GLY A 217 -19.08 -7.29 -9.42
N ARG A 218 -19.92 -6.91 -10.40
CA ARG A 218 -20.48 -5.55 -10.51
C ARG A 218 -21.84 -5.39 -9.84
N THR A 219 -22.17 -6.23 -8.87
CA THR A 219 -23.50 -6.22 -8.23
C THR A 219 -23.52 -5.68 -6.80
N ALA A 220 -22.40 -5.81 -6.07
CA ALA A 220 -22.23 -5.40 -4.68
C ALA A 220 -22.27 -3.87 -4.49
N VAL A 221 -22.16 -3.41 -3.24
CA VAL A 221 -22.08 -1.98 -2.91
C VAL A 221 -20.90 -1.34 -3.62
N VAL A 222 -21.11 -0.14 -4.17
CA VAL A 222 -20.00 0.72 -4.58
C VAL A 222 -19.43 1.37 -3.32
N ASN A 223 -18.25 0.96 -2.89
CA ASN A 223 -17.43 1.73 -1.97
C ASN A 223 -16.35 2.38 -2.82
N GLY A 224 -16.32 3.72 -2.89
CA GLY A 224 -15.55 4.42 -3.92
C GLY A 224 -14.98 5.72 -3.40
N THR A 225 -13.91 6.21 -4.02
CA THR A 225 -13.25 7.47 -3.64
C THR A 225 -13.51 8.56 -4.68
N LEU A 226 -13.68 9.81 -4.21
CA LEU A 226 -13.67 10.98 -5.08
C LEU A 226 -12.24 11.53 -5.32
N GLY A 227 -11.24 11.02 -4.59
CA GLY A 227 -9.88 11.54 -4.60
C GLY A 227 -9.73 12.79 -3.71
N SER A 228 -8.55 12.95 -3.13
CA SER A 228 -8.22 14.07 -2.24
C SER A 228 -8.26 15.43 -2.95
N ASP A 229 -8.05 15.45 -4.26
CA ASP A 229 -8.13 16.61 -5.14
C ASP A 229 -9.57 16.95 -5.58
N SER A 230 -10.58 16.19 -5.13
CA SER A 230 -11.97 16.45 -5.47
C SER A 230 -12.43 17.83 -5.02
N THR A 231 -13.15 18.52 -5.91
CA THR A 231 -13.83 19.78 -5.63
C THR A 231 -15.31 19.58 -5.26
N ALA A 232 -15.74 18.32 -5.09
CA ALA A 232 -17.08 18.01 -4.63
C ALA A 232 -17.27 18.47 -3.17
N THR A 233 -18.38 19.15 -2.93
CA THR A 233 -18.83 19.63 -1.62
C THR A 233 -20.17 19.03 -1.21
N ILE A 234 -20.85 18.35 -2.15
CA ILE A 234 -22.12 17.67 -1.90
C ILE A 234 -21.89 16.22 -1.43
N PRO A 235 -22.79 15.68 -0.60
CA PRO A 235 -22.74 14.29 -0.17
C PRO A 235 -22.90 13.31 -1.34
N ALA A 236 -22.11 12.25 -1.31
CA ALA A 236 -21.99 11.22 -2.33
C ALA A 236 -21.91 9.84 -1.67
N LEU A 237 -22.85 8.97 -2.01
CA LEU A 237 -22.90 7.59 -1.54
C LEU A 237 -22.74 6.64 -2.73
N GLY A 238 -22.20 5.45 -2.48
CA GLY A 238 -22.33 4.34 -3.41
C GLY A 238 -23.36 3.32 -2.93
N ALA A 239 -23.99 2.59 -3.86
CA ALA A 239 -25.05 1.62 -3.56
C ALA A 239 -24.94 0.36 -4.43
N ARG A 240 -25.53 -0.74 -3.98
CA ARG A 240 -25.59 -1.99 -4.76
C ARG A 240 -26.52 -1.89 -5.98
N TYR A 241 -26.21 -2.66 -7.02
CA TYR A 241 -26.93 -2.60 -8.31
C TYR A 241 -28.44 -2.83 -8.16
N ALA A 242 -28.82 -3.84 -7.37
CA ALA A 242 -30.22 -4.23 -7.20
C ALA A 242 -31.10 -3.08 -6.69
N LEU A 243 -30.56 -2.24 -5.79
CA LEU A 243 -31.26 -1.07 -5.26
C LEU A 243 -31.41 0.03 -6.31
N GLY A 244 -30.33 0.36 -7.02
CA GLY A 244 -30.38 1.35 -8.10
C GLY A 244 -31.42 1.01 -9.16
N LYS A 245 -31.47 -0.27 -9.58
CA LYS A 245 -32.47 -0.78 -10.51
C LYS A 245 -33.90 -0.68 -9.95
N GLN A 246 -34.10 -1.09 -8.69
CA GLN A 246 -35.40 -1.00 -8.02
C GLN A 246 -35.91 0.45 -7.95
N TRP A 247 -35.05 1.39 -7.55
CA TRP A 247 -35.41 2.81 -7.46
C TRP A 247 -35.70 3.41 -8.84
N TYR A 248 -34.96 3.00 -9.88
CA TYR A 248 -35.24 3.42 -11.25
C TYR A 248 -36.63 2.97 -11.70
N GLU A 249 -36.97 1.69 -11.52
CA GLU A 249 -38.29 1.13 -11.86
C GLU A 249 -39.42 1.87 -11.13
N LEU A 250 -39.25 2.19 -9.84
CA LEU A 250 -40.21 2.99 -9.08
C LEU A 250 -40.35 4.41 -9.65
N SER A 251 -39.23 5.04 -10.05
CA SER A 251 -39.21 6.41 -10.57
C SER A 251 -40.04 6.59 -11.85
N GLN A 252 -40.29 5.50 -12.60
CA GLN A 252 -41.13 5.52 -13.80
C GLN A 252 -42.62 5.75 -13.50
N THR A 253 -43.04 5.53 -12.24
CA THR A 253 -44.45 5.61 -11.83
C THR A 253 -44.72 6.60 -10.71
N ALA A 254 -43.72 6.89 -9.86
CA ALA A 254 -43.85 7.81 -8.74
C ALA A 254 -42.51 8.50 -8.41
N ALA A 255 -42.56 9.63 -7.69
CA ALA A 255 -41.34 10.22 -7.14
C ALA A 255 -40.72 9.29 -6.08
N VAL A 256 -39.39 9.17 -6.07
CA VAL A 256 -38.63 8.40 -5.08
C VAL A 256 -38.01 9.40 -4.08
N PRO A 257 -38.57 9.55 -2.87
CA PRO A 257 -37.98 10.43 -1.87
C PRO A 257 -36.73 9.77 -1.26
N ILE A 258 -35.69 10.56 -1.05
CA ILE A 258 -34.44 10.17 -0.41
C ILE A 258 -34.22 11.08 0.81
N ALA A 259 -33.86 10.49 1.94
CA ALA A 259 -33.32 11.21 3.08
C ALA A 259 -31.95 10.62 3.40
N LEU A 260 -30.91 11.46 3.34
CA LEU A 260 -29.53 11.04 3.61
C LEU A 260 -28.87 11.97 4.62
N ASN A 261 -27.96 11.42 5.41
CA ASN A 261 -27.02 12.15 6.23
C ASN A 261 -25.65 11.53 6.00
N ILE A 262 -24.67 12.33 5.60
CA ILE A 262 -23.25 11.99 5.61
C ILE A 262 -22.60 12.91 6.62
N ASN A 263 -21.98 12.33 7.64
CA ASN A 263 -21.25 13.05 8.66
C ASN A 263 -19.76 12.75 8.49
N VAL A 264 -18.98 13.78 8.16
CA VAL A 264 -17.55 13.62 7.87
C VAL A 264 -16.75 14.72 8.53
N GLN A 265 -15.51 14.40 8.88
CA GLN A 265 -14.43 15.35 9.11
C GLN A 265 -13.65 15.47 7.80
N ASP A 266 -13.46 16.69 7.31
CA ASP A 266 -12.77 16.99 6.05
C ASP A 266 -11.95 18.28 6.27
N GLU A 267 -10.66 18.12 6.51
CA GLU A 267 -9.77 19.22 6.90
C GLU A 267 -8.36 19.04 6.35
N ASP A 268 -7.70 20.15 6.02
CA ASP A 268 -6.28 20.14 5.70
C ASP A 268 -5.48 20.08 7.00
N VAL A 269 -4.70 19.01 7.17
CA VAL A 269 -3.80 18.78 8.30
C VAL A 269 -2.35 18.69 7.80
N LEU A 270 -1.41 19.09 8.65
CA LEU A 270 0.01 18.84 8.40
C LEU A 270 0.34 17.42 8.84
N THR A 271 0.94 16.62 7.97
CA THR A 271 1.46 15.29 8.30
C THR A 271 2.92 15.13 7.87
N GLN A 272 3.57 14.05 8.28
CA GLN A 272 5.03 13.98 8.29
C GLN A 272 5.57 12.58 8.05
N ASN A 273 6.33 12.36 6.96
CA ASN A 273 7.14 11.14 6.83
C ASN A 273 8.41 11.25 7.70
N ILE A 274 8.88 10.12 8.21
CA ILE A 274 10.21 10.01 8.85
C ILE A 274 11.14 9.27 7.90
N ILE A 275 12.28 9.89 7.58
CA ILE A 275 13.35 9.26 6.80
C ILE A 275 14.60 9.19 7.66
N ALA A 276 15.11 8.00 7.92
CA ALA A 276 16.28 7.80 8.76
C ALA A 276 17.36 6.97 8.05
N GLU A 277 18.61 7.41 8.12
CA GLU A 277 19.71 6.78 7.39
C GLU A 277 20.88 6.38 8.28
N THR A 278 21.48 5.27 7.91
CA THR A 278 22.83 4.93 8.39
C THR A 278 23.84 6.02 7.98
N LYS A 279 24.75 6.38 8.90
CA LYS A 279 25.84 7.34 8.63
C LYS A 279 26.88 6.84 7.64
N GLY A 280 27.08 5.52 7.61
CA GLY A 280 28.01 4.83 6.71
C GLY A 280 27.33 4.31 5.44
N GLY A 281 28.09 3.57 4.65
CA GLY A 281 27.63 2.98 3.39
C GLY A 281 27.73 3.91 2.19
N ASN A 282 27.68 3.32 1.00
CA ASN A 282 27.70 4.02 -0.27
C ASN A 282 26.40 4.80 -0.49
N ALA A 283 26.47 6.13 -0.47
CA ALA A 283 25.30 6.99 -0.65
C ALA A 283 24.71 6.98 -2.08
N ASN A 284 25.38 6.33 -3.05
CA ASN A 284 24.85 6.14 -4.41
C ASN A 284 24.12 4.79 -4.58
N GLU A 285 24.21 3.91 -3.57
CA GLU A 285 23.58 2.60 -3.55
C GLU A 285 22.75 2.51 -2.26
N ILE A 286 21.48 2.93 -2.33
CA ILE A 286 20.58 3.00 -1.18
C ILE A 286 19.66 1.78 -1.19
N VAL A 287 19.75 1.00 -0.12
CA VAL A 287 18.84 -0.10 0.22
C VAL A 287 17.78 0.49 1.15
N MET A 288 16.55 0.59 0.67
CA MET A 288 15.47 1.23 1.40
C MET A 288 14.47 0.20 1.92
N LEU A 289 13.93 0.45 3.12
CA LEU A 289 12.81 -0.30 3.67
C LEU A 289 11.81 0.64 4.35
N GLY A 290 10.54 0.28 4.33
CA GLY A 290 9.46 1.10 4.87
C GLY A 290 8.30 0.30 5.47
N ALA A 291 7.59 0.98 6.36
CA ALA A 291 6.28 0.62 6.91
C ALA A 291 5.52 1.94 7.12
N HIS A 292 4.19 1.94 7.09
CA HIS A 292 3.45 3.15 7.46
C HIS A 292 3.29 3.27 8.97
N LEU A 293 3.30 4.51 9.44
CA LEU A 293 3.17 4.85 10.85
C LEU A 293 1.74 5.23 11.22
N ASP A 294 0.91 5.59 10.26
CA ASP A 294 -0.49 5.83 10.55
C ASP A 294 -1.26 4.53 10.77
N SER A 295 -2.44 4.67 11.35
CA SER A 295 -3.47 3.64 11.48
C SER A 295 -4.80 4.22 11.03
N VAL A 296 -5.81 3.39 10.84
CA VAL A 296 -7.18 3.92 10.75
C VAL A 296 -7.65 4.62 12.04
N PRO A 297 -8.65 5.52 11.97
CA PRO A 297 -9.25 6.18 13.14
C PRO A 297 -9.98 5.25 14.12
N GLU A 298 -10.36 4.05 13.70
CA GLU A 298 -11.18 3.11 14.47
C GLU A 298 -10.41 2.50 15.66
N GLY A 299 -9.08 2.34 15.55
CA GLY A 299 -8.28 1.57 16.50
C GLY A 299 -6.80 1.97 16.58
N PRO A 300 -6.03 1.30 17.46
CA PRO A 300 -4.62 1.62 17.65
C PRO A 300 -3.71 1.14 16.50
N GLY A 301 -4.17 0.17 15.69
CA GLY A 301 -3.49 -0.29 14.49
C GLY A 301 -2.20 -1.06 14.79
N ILE A 302 -2.25 -2.02 15.71
CA ILE A 302 -1.02 -2.67 16.21
C ILE A 302 -0.51 -3.74 15.25
N ASN A 303 -1.37 -4.55 14.64
CA ASN A 303 -0.92 -5.33 13.50
C ASN A 303 -0.77 -4.43 12.28
N ASP A 304 -1.71 -3.50 12.08
CA ASP A 304 -1.81 -2.63 10.91
C ASP A 304 -1.59 -1.13 11.23
N ASN A 305 -0.39 -0.58 11.06
CA ASN A 305 0.87 -1.27 10.74
C ASN A 305 1.95 -1.06 11.81
N GLY A 306 1.52 -1.22 13.06
CA GLY A 306 2.44 -1.29 14.20
C GLY A 306 3.45 -2.43 14.04
N SER A 307 3.04 -3.57 13.47
CA SER A 307 3.88 -4.75 13.28
C SER A 307 5.08 -4.50 12.36
N GLY A 308 4.87 -3.86 11.20
CA GLY A 308 5.94 -3.44 10.30
C GLY A 308 6.82 -2.38 10.94
N THR A 309 6.20 -1.36 11.56
CA THR A 309 6.90 -0.28 12.27
C THR A 309 7.85 -0.82 13.35
N ALA A 310 7.39 -1.74 14.19
CA ALA A 310 8.18 -2.37 15.25
C ALA A 310 9.32 -3.23 14.68
N GLY A 311 9.05 -4.00 13.62
CA GLY A 311 10.08 -4.81 12.95
C GLY A 311 11.20 -3.97 12.35
N LEU A 312 10.86 -2.84 11.70
CA LEU A 312 11.82 -1.86 11.20
C LEU A 312 12.67 -1.25 12.31
N LEU A 313 12.02 -0.84 13.40
CA LEU A 313 12.69 -0.16 14.51
C LEU A 313 13.67 -1.09 15.22
N GLU A 314 13.25 -2.33 15.51
CA GLU A 314 14.13 -3.32 16.14
C GLU A 314 15.31 -3.67 15.23
N TYR A 315 15.09 -3.82 13.92
CA TYR A 315 16.19 -4.04 12.99
C TYR A 315 17.19 -2.86 13.00
N ALA A 316 16.72 -1.61 13.03
CA ALA A 316 17.59 -0.44 13.12
C ALA A 316 18.40 -0.41 14.43
N VAL A 317 17.75 -0.65 15.57
CA VAL A 317 18.38 -0.73 16.89
C VAL A 317 19.44 -1.83 16.92
N THR A 318 19.10 -3.03 16.45
CA THR A 318 20.03 -4.16 16.34
C THR A 318 21.22 -3.84 15.44
N LEU A 319 21.00 -3.24 14.26
CA LEU A 319 22.08 -2.87 13.34
C LEU A 319 23.08 -1.87 13.96
N ALA A 320 22.56 -0.88 14.68
CA ALA A 320 23.37 0.12 15.39
C ALA A 320 24.13 -0.47 16.58
N ASN A 321 23.48 -1.33 17.38
CA ASN A 321 24.10 -2.00 18.53
C ASN A 321 25.26 -2.91 18.11
N LEU A 322 25.11 -3.59 16.97
CA LEU A 322 26.17 -4.41 16.37
C LEU A 322 27.29 -3.57 15.73
N LYS A 323 27.10 -2.25 15.58
CA LYS A 323 27.99 -1.34 14.86
C LYS A 323 28.31 -1.88 13.47
N ALA A 324 27.29 -2.38 12.78
CA ALA A 324 27.44 -3.06 11.50
C ALA A 324 28.03 -2.09 10.44
N PRO A 325 29.16 -2.44 9.81
CA PRO A 325 29.80 -1.60 8.80
C PRO A 325 29.14 -1.82 7.43
N VAL A 326 27.89 -1.38 7.27
CA VAL A 326 27.14 -1.54 6.02
C VAL A 326 27.91 -1.01 4.81
N LYS A 327 27.91 -1.76 3.70
CA LYS A 327 28.61 -1.37 2.46
C LYS A 327 27.75 -0.40 1.64
N ASN A 328 26.45 -0.66 1.57
CA ASN A 328 25.45 0.20 0.95
C ASN A 328 24.70 0.99 2.03
N LYS A 329 24.23 2.18 1.69
CA LYS A 329 23.50 3.01 2.64
C LYS A 329 22.12 2.38 2.88
N VAL A 330 21.78 2.15 4.15
CA VAL A 330 20.44 1.71 4.55
C VAL A 330 19.60 2.94 4.92
N ARG A 331 18.41 3.06 4.31
CA ARG A 331 17.42 4.12 4.55
C ARG A 331 16.11 3.50 5.02
N PHE A 332 15.68 3.87 6.21
CA PHE A 332 14.41 3.52 6.82
C PHE A 332 13.40 4.62 6.54
N ALA A 333 12.16 4.25 6.26
CA ALA A 333 11.06 5.18 6.14
C ALA A 333 9.85 4.74 6.97
N TRP A 334 9.23 5.72 7.62
CA TRP A 334 7.91 5.56 8.21
C TRP A 334 6.96 6.52 7.52
N TRP A 335 6.00 5.96 6.79
CA TRP A 335 5.11 6.71 5.92
C TRP A 335 3.91 7.27 6.67
N ALA A 336 3.46 8.44 6.23
CA ALA A 336 2.25 9.09 6.71
C ALA A 336 1.09 8.86 5.73
N ALA A 337 -0.13 8.76 6.24
CA ALA A 337 -1.36 8.76 5.44
C ALA A 337 -1.37 7.66 4.35
N GLU A 338 -0.84 6.48 4.67
CA GLU A 338 -0.97 5.30 3.81
C GLU A 338 -2.45 4.90 3.69
N GLU A 339 -3.16 4.94 4.82
CA GLU A 339 -4.56 4.56 4.97
C GLU A 339 -5.50 5.46 4.14
N ALA A 340 -5.03 6.67 3.84
CA ALA A 340 -5.74 7.64 3.00
C ALA A 340 -5.42 7.52 1.50
N GLY A 341 -4.53 6.60 1.16
CA GLY A 341 -4.18 6.21 -0.19
C GLY A 341 -2.72 6.43 -0.57
N LEU A 342 -1.79 5.80 0.17
CA LEU A 342 -0.33 5.85 -0.07
C LEU A 342 0.26 7.25 -0.09
N VAL A 343 -0.37 8.22 0.56
CA VAL A 343 -0.10 9.65 0.34
C VAL A 343 1.35 9.99 0.67
N GLY A 344 1.88 9.47 1.78
CA GLY A 344 3.25 9.76 2.22
C GLY A 344 4.32 9.18 1.30
N SER A 345 4.19 7.92 0.91
CA SER A 345 5.17 7.28 0.01
C SER A 345 5.11 7.87 -1.40
N GLU A 346 3.92 8.15 -1.93
CA GLU A 346 3.77 8.84 -3.20
C GLU A 346 4.29 10.29 -3.17
N TYR A 347 4.06 11.02 -2.08
CA TYR A 347 4.63 12.37 -1.91
C TYR A 347 6.15 12.30 -2.00
N TYR A 348 6.77 11.37 -1.26
CA TYR A 348 8.20 11.18 -1.26
C TYR A 348 8.76 10.80 -2.64
N THR A 349 8.14 9.84 -3.34
CA THR A 349 8.64 9.41 -4.66
C THR A 349 8.40 10.47 -5.73
N ASN A 350 7.29 11.20 -5.69
CA ASN A 350 7.05 12.32 -6.60
C ASN A 350 8.04 13.46 -6.38
N GLU A 351 8.34 13.83 -5.13
CA GLU A 351 9.32 14.88 -4.83
C GLU A 351 10.74 14.47 -5.25
N LEU A 352 11.12 13.22 -5.02
CA LEU A 352 12.49 12.75 -5.26
C LEU A 352 12.74 12.25 -6.69
N PHE A 353 11.85 11.41 -7.23
CA PHE A 353 12.09 10.68 -8.48
C PHE A 353 11.64 11.45 -9.72
N ALA A 354 10.56 12.25 -9.65
CA ALA A 354 10.10 13.02 -10.80
C ALA A 354 11.17 14.01 -11.31
N PRO A 355 11.88 14.78 -10.45
CA PRO A 355 12.97 15.64 -10.90
C PRO A 355 14.12 14.86 -11.53
N LEU A 356 14.46 13.67 -11.02
CA LEU A 356 15.51 12.82 -11.60
C LEU A 356 15.12 12.30 -12.98
N ARG A 357 13.86 11.88 -13.15
CA ARG A 357 13.35 11.41 -14.44
C ARG A 357 13.28 12.55 -15.47
N ASN A 358 12.94 13.75 -15.02
CA ASN A 358 13.00 14.96 -15.85
C ASN A 358 14.43 15.31 -16.24
N GLN A 359 15.38 15.25 -15.30
CA GLN A 359 16.80 15.46 -15.59
C GLN A 359 17.31 14.45 -16.62
N ALA A 360 17.04 13.16 -16.43
CA ALA A 360 17.40 12.11 -17.37
C ALA A 360 16.86 12.41 -18.78
N GLN A 361 15.60 12.83 -18.88
CA GLN A 361 14.98 13.17 -20.16
C GLN A 361 15.69 14.35 -20.84
N GLN A 362 16.00 15.40 -20.09
CA GLN A 362 16.70 16.57 -20.63
C GLN A 362 18.13 16.25 -21.08
N GLU A 363 18.83 15.38 -20.35
CA GLU A 363 20.17 14.91 -20.73
C GLU A 363 20.11 14.11 -22.04
N ILE A 364 19.17 13.18 -22.18
CA ILE A 364 19.01 12.38 -23.40
C ILE A 364 18.55 13.23 -24.60
N LEU A 365 17.60 14.16 -24.41
CA LEU A 365 17.18 15.08 -25.47
C LEU A 365 18.37 15.88 -26.01
N LYS A 366 19.21 16.40 -25.10
CA LYS A 366 20.42 17.13 -25.46
C LYS A 366 21.45 16.24 -26.17
N GLU A 367 21.68 15.02 -25.71
CA GLU A 367 22.57 14.04 -26.37
C GLU A 367 22.11 13.70 -27.79
N LEU A 368 20.80 13.62 -28.00
CA LEU A 368 20.17 13.30 -29.30
C LEU A 368 19.94 14.52 -30.21
N GLY A 369 20.15 15.74 -29.70
CA GLY A 369 19.86 16.98 -30.45
C GLY A 369 18.36 17.22 -30.69
N LEU A 370 17.51 16.78 -29.76
CA LEU A 370 16.06 16.97 -29.77
C LEU A 370 15.66 18.11 -28.82
N GLU A 371 14.56 18.79 -29.13
CA GLU A 371 14.06 19.93 -28.34
C GLU A 371 12.77 19.61 -27.58
N ASP A 372 12.01 18.61 -28.05
CA ASP A 372 10.70 18.25 -27.49
C ASP A 372 10.66 16.74 -27.11
N PRO A 373 10.29 16.40 -25.86
CA PRO A 373 10.10 15.01 -25.42
C PRO A 373 9.21 14.15 -26.32
N SER A 374 8.23 14.73 -27.01
CA SER A 374 7.33 14.01 -27.93
C SER A 374 8.05 13.46 -29.17
N GLN A 375 9.28 13.90 -29.43
CA GLN A 375 10.11 13.42 -30.52
C GLN A 375 10.82 12.10 -30.21
N LEU A 376 10.86 11.68 -28.94
CA LEU A 376 11.54 10.46 -28.53
C LEU A 376 10.80 9.21 -29.04
N THR A 377 11.52 8.31 -29.70
CA THR A 377 11.00 6.98 -30.06
C THR A 377 10.88 6.09 -28.83
N PRO A 378 10.17 4.96 -28.92
CA PRO A 378 10.08 4.05 -27.79
C PRO A 378 11.42 3.54 -27.26
N GLU A 379 12.37 3.25 -28.15
CA GLU A 379 13.71 2.79 -27.81
C GLU A 379 14.56 3.92 -27.20
N GLN A 380 14.35 5.16 -27.63
CA GLN A 380 15.05 6.31 -27.05
C GLN A 380 14.55 6.62 -25.63
N LEU A 381 13.31 6.26 -25.32
CA LEU A 381 12.78 6.39 -23.97
C LEU A 381 13.35 5.35 -23.01
N ASP A 382 13.74 4.16 -23.50
CA ASP A 382 14.51 3.18 -22.71
C ASP A 382 15.88 3.77 -22.30
N LEU A 383 16.51 4.62 -23.13
CA LEU A 383 17.73 5.35 -22.75
C LEU A 383 17.48 6.34 -21.62
N VAL A 384 16.30 6.97 -21.60
CA VAL A 384 15.94 7.87 -20.51
C VAL A 384 15.72 7.10 -19.21
N ASP A 385 15.08 5.94 -19.28
CA ASP A 385 14.88 5.08 -18.11
C ASP A 385 16.22 4.56 -17.58
N ALA A 386 17.14 4.13 -18.47
CA ALA A 386 18.50 3.75 -18.09
C ALA A 386 19.25 4.90 -17.39
N ARG A 387 19.22 6.11 -17.96
CA ARG A 387 19.83 7.30 -17.35
C ARG A 387 19.18 7.64 -16.00
N TYR A 388 17.87 7.50 -15.89
CA TYR A 388 17.15 7.69 -14.63
C TYR A 388 17.63 6.71 -13.56
N TYR A 389 17.82 5.42 -13.88
CA TYR A 389 18.33 4.43 -12.92
C TYR A 389 19.80 4.67 -12.51
N GLU A 390 20.61 5.27 -13.39
CA GLU A 390 21.96 5.74 -13.04
C GLU A 390 21.92 6.91 -12.05
N LEU A 391 21.00 7.86 -12.26
CA LEU A 391 20.84 9.05 -11.41
C LEU A 391 20.15 8.71 -10.08
N ASN A 392 19.23 7.73 -10.07
CA ASN A 392 18.50 7.33 -8.89
C ASN A 392 19.37 6.48 -7.97
N LYS A 393 19.54 6.97 -6.74
CA LYS A 393 20.37 6.35 -5.72
C LYS A 393 19.63 5.25 -4.96
N VAL A 394 18.29 5.26 -4.96
CA VAL A 394 17.48 4.19 -4.38
C VAL A 394 17.45 3.03 -5.35
N LYS A 395 18.02 1.89 -4.95
CA LYS A 395 18.14 0.71 -5.80
C LYS A 395 17.02 -0.30 -5.57
N LEU A 396 16.52 -0.36 -4.34
CA LEU A 396 15.40 -1.19 -3.99
C LEU A 396 14.61 -0.61 -2.81
N TYR A 397 13.35 -1.03 -2.71
CA TYR A 397 12.46 -0.72 -1.59
C TYR A 397 11.81 -2.00 -1.05
N LEU A 398 11.98 -2.26 0.25
CA LEU A 398 11.35 -3.39 0.95
C LEU A 398 10.19 -2.90 1.79
N ASN A 399 9.00 -3.46 1.58
CA ASN A 399 7.78 -3.05 2.24
C ASN A 399 7.37 -4.06 3.31
N PHE A 400 7.06 -3.57 4.51
CA PHE A 400 6.63 -4.40 5.62
C PHE A 400 5.33 -3.86 6.19
N ASP A 401 4.28 -4.61 5.92
CA ASP A 401 2.92 -4.23 6.23
C ASP A 401 2.15 -5.45 6.70
N MET A 402 1.49 -5.33 7.85
CA MET A 402 0.81 -6.42 8.56
C MET A 402 1.65 -7.71 8.58
N ILE A 403 2.75 -7.69 9.32
CA ILE A 403 3.69 -8.83 9.41
C ILE A 403 3.46 -9.71 10.65
N GLY A 404 2.35 -9.52 11.36
CA GLY A 404 2.05 -10.18 12.63
C GLY A 404 0.61 -10.68 12.79
N SER A 405 -0.15 -10.92 11.72
CA SER A 405 -1.56 -11.30 11.80
C SER A 405 -1.82 -12.54 12.67
N PRO A 406 -2.92 -12.60 13.42
CA PRO A 406 -3.14 -13.64 14.42
C PRO A 406 -3.39 -15.02 13.79
N ASN A 407 -4.04 -15.07 12.62
CA ASN A 407 -4.30 -16.28 11.85
C ASN A 407 -3.39 -16.36 10.60
N TYR A 408 -2.16 -15.87 10.72
CA TYR A 408 -1.22 -15.61 9.63
C TYR A 408 -1.00 -16.72 8.59
N ILE A 409 -0.65 -16.29 7.40
CA ILE A 409 0.21 -17.00 6.44
C ILE A 409 1.62 -16.37 6.44
N PHE A 410 2.62 -17.03 5.88
CA PHE A 410 3.86 -16.35 5.49
C PHE A 410 3.80 -16.01 3.99
N GLY A 411 3.30 -14.81 3.67
CA GLY A 411 3.25 -14.28 2.31
C GLY A 411 4.56 -13.62 1.91
N VAL A 412 5.07 -13.98 0.73
CA VAL A 412 6.21 -13.30 0.08
C VAL A 412 5.72 -12.68 -1.21
N MET A 413 5.94 -11.39 -1.42
CA MET A 413 5.57 -10.71 -2.68
C MET A 413 6.15 -11.44 -3.89
N ASP A 414 5.28 -11.82 -4.82
CA ASP A 414 5.65 -12.49 -6.08
C ASP A 414 6.31 -11.47 -7.02
N GLY A 415 7.64 -11.50 -7.04
CA GLY A 415 8.49 -10.49 -7.63
C GLY A 415 8.76 -10.69 -9.11
N ASP A 416 8.37 -11.82 -9.69
CA ASP A 416 8.35 -12.05 -11.14
C ASP A 416 6.95 -12.29 -11.72
N LEU A 417 5.91 -12.24 -10.89
CA LEU A 417 4.53 -12.57 -11.23
C LEU A 417 4.37 -14.00 -11.78
N SER A 418 5.27 -14.93 -11.42
CA SER A 418 5.21 -16.29 -11.95
C SER A 418 4.05 -17.11 -11.38
N ASP A 419 3.58 -16.77 -10.17
CA ASP A 419 2.54 -17.51 -9.46
C ASP A 419 1.20 -16.76 -9.39
N THR A 420 1.22 -15.42 -9.45
CA THR A 420 0.08 -14.56 -9.12
C THR A 420 -0.38 -13.66 -10.25
N LYS A 421 0.19 -13.80 -11.46
CA LYS A 421 -0.19 -12.97 -12.63
C LYS A 421 -1.70 -12.93 -12.88
N ASP A 422 -2.36 -14.09 -12.80
CA ASP A 422 -3.80 -14.26 -13.06
C ASP A 422 -4.63 -14.24 -11.75
N SER A 423 -4.02 -13.88 -10.63
CA SER A 423 -4.73 -13.73 -9.36
C SER A 423 -5.74 -12.58 -9.46
N PRO A 424 -6.98 -12.74 -8.93
CA PRO A 424 -7.90 -11.61 -8.79
C PRO A 424 -7.33 -10.50 -7.88
N ASP A 425 -6.40 -10.86 -7.00
CA ASP A 425 -5.75 -9.92 -6.07
C ASP A 425 -4.57 -9.15 -6.73
N ASN A 426 -4.25 -9.42 -8.01
CA ASN A 426 -3.17 -8.74 -8.74
C ASN A 426 -3.68 -7.48 -9.47
N ALA A 427 -3.31 -6.31 -8.97
CA ALA A 427 -3.61 -5.00 -9.56
C ALA A 427 -2.67 -4.62 -10.73
N TYR A 428 -1.58 -5.36 -10.95
CA TYR A 428 -0.65 -5.14 -12.05
C TYR A 428 -0.97 -6.05 -13.23
N THR A 429 -1.94 -5.62 -14.05
CA THR A 429 -2.45 -6.38 -15.21
C THR A 429 -1.75 -6.07 -16.53
N GLY A 430 -1.87 -7.00 -17.49
CA GLY A 430 -1.36 -6.87 -18.86
C GLY A 430 0.16 -6.98 -18.98
N ASP A 431 0.77 -6.04 -19.70
CA ASP A 431 2.20 -6.05 -20.05
C ASP A 431 3.11 -5.50 -18.94
N PHE A 432 2.61 -5.33 -17.72
CA PHE A 432 3.47 -4.95 -16.59
C PHE A 432 4.54 -6.02 -16.39
N GLN A 433 5.78 -5.58 -16.24
CA GLN A 433 6.92 -6.42 -15.92
C GLN A 433 7.57 -5.84 -14.67
N PRO A 434 7.68 -6.63 -13.58
CA PRO A 434 8.35 -6.16 -12.38
C PRO A 434 9.76 -5.65 -12.69
N PRO A 435 10.22 -4.56 -12.04
CA PRO A 435 11.56 -4.04 -12.27
C PRO A 435 12.64 -5.07 -11.99
N TYR A 436 13.77 -4.98 -12.70
CA TYR A 436 14.91 -5.86 -12.47
C TYR A 436 15.36 -5.82 -11.00
N GLY A 437 15.57 -7.00 -10.43
CA GLY A 437 15.91 -7.17 -9.01
C GLY A 437 14.74 -7.64 -8.14
N THR A 438 13.49 -7.38 -8.54
CA THR A 438 12.27 -7.76 -7.77
C THR A 438 12.19 -9.28 -7.56
N SER A 439 12.40 -10.08 -8.61
CA SER A 439 12.45 -11.55 -8.51
C SER A 439 13.62 -12.08 -7.67
N HIS A 440 14.74 -11.36 -7.66
CA HIS A 440 15.86 -11.71 -6.81
C HIS A 440 15.53 -11.45 -5.33
N ILE A 441 14.85 -10.34 -5.02
CA ILE A 441 14.37 -10.03 -3.66
C ILE A 441 13.46 -11.16 -3.15
N GLU A 442 12.47 -11.56 -3.94
CA GLU A 442 11.60 -12.70 -3.64
C GLU A 442 12.43 -13.97 -3.36
N SER A 443 13.39 -14.30 -4.22
CA SER A 443 14.22 -15.50 -4.04
C SER A 443 15.02 -15.50 -2.73
N VAL A 444 15.47 -14.32 -2.28
CA VAL A 444 16.23 -14.17 -1.03
C VAL A 444 15.30 -14.31 0.19
N PHE A 445 14.06 -13.81 0.12
CA PHE A 445 13.04 -14.09 1.13
C PHE A 445 12.69 -15.58 1.20
N ASN A 446 12.38 -16.21 0.07
CA ASN A 446 12.05 -17.64 0.01
C ASN A 446 13.21 -18.52 0.51
N LYS A 447 14.46 -18.13 0.24
CA LYS A 447 15.64 -18.78 0.82
C LYS A 447 15.65 -18.72 2.34
N PHE A 448 15.37 -17.55 2.94
CA PHE A 448 15.31 -17.41 4.41
C PHE A 448 14.28 -18.37 5.02
N PHE A 449 13.05 -18.38 4.51
CA PHE A 449 11.99 -19.27 5.04
C PHE A 449 12.31 -20.74 4.83
N THR A 450 12.87 -21.10 3.66
CA THR A 450 13.33 -22.47 3.39
C THR A 450 14.39 -22.92 4.40
N GLU A 451 15.36 -22.07 4.73
CA GLU A 451 16.39 -22.37 5.73
C GLU A 451 15.82 -22.48 7.16
N LYS A 452 14.73 -21.76 7.44
CA LYS A 452 13.96 -21.86 8.69
C LYS A 452 13.01 -23.06 8.72
N SER A 453 12.89 -23.79 7.60
CA SER A 453 11.90 -24.88 7.42
C SER A 453 10.45 -24.41 7.54
N GLU A 454 10.20 -23.14 7.20
CA GLU A 454 8.88 -22.53 7.14
C GLU A 454 8.34 -22.58 5.70
N SER A 455 7.03 -22.81 5.58
CA SER A 455 6.36 -22.70 4.28
C SER A 455 6.12 -21.23 3.94
N THR A 456 6.00 -20.92 2.66
CA THR A 456 5.55 -19.61 2.17
C THR A 456 4.39 -19.78 1.18
N VAL A 457 3.67 -18.69 0.95
CA VAL A 457 2.75 -18.55 -0.18
C VAL A 457 3.11 -17.29 -0.97
N PRO A 458 2.97 -17.30 -2.30
CA PRO A 458 3.19 -16.12 -3.11
C PRO A 458 2.06 -15.10 -2.85
N GLN A 459 2.44 -13.85 -2.64
CA GLN A 459 1.53 -12.73 -2.42
C GLN A 459 1.36 -11.95 -3.73
N ALA A 460 0.11 -11.82 -4.17
CA ALA A 460 -0.25 -11.02 -5.33
C ALA A 460 -0.03 -9.52 -5.09
N LEU A 461 0.31 -8.79 -6.16
CA LEU A 461 0.60 -7.37 -6.09
C LEU A 461 -0.67 -6.52 -6.20
N SER A 462 -1.25 -6.13 -5.06
CA SER A 462 -2.56 -5.46 -4.95
C SER A 462 -2.57 -3.93 -5.05
N LYS A 463 -1.40 -3.25 -5.06
CA LYS A 463 -1.28 -1.79 -4.86
C LYS A 463 -1.83 -1.22 -3.54
N ARG A 464 -2.16 -2.07 -2.57
CA ARG A 464 -2.71 -1.69 -1.25
C ARG A 464 -1.63 -1.38 -0.19
N SER A 465 -0.43 -0.97 -0.59
CA SER A 465 0.64 -0.61 0.35
C SER A 465 1.75 0.17 -0.35
N ASP A 466 2.64 0.79 0.42
CA ASP A 466 3.59 1.82 -0.03
C ASP A 466 4.55 1.38 -1.14
N TYR A 467 4.79 0.07 -1.33
CA TYR A 467 5.62 -0.42 -2.44
C TYR A 467 5.10 0.01 -3.81
N ALA A 468 3.80 0.23 -3.96
CA ALA A 468 3.20 0.65 -5.22
C ALA A 468 3.77 2.01 -5.68
N GLY A 469 3.97 2.92 -4.71
CA GLY A 469 4.59 4.23 -4.92
C GLY A 469 6.05 4.13 -5.38
N PHE A 470 6.73 3.00 -5.21
CA PHE A 470 8.09 2.75 -5.72
C PHE A 470 8.09 1.95 -7.02
N ALA A 471 7.21 0.95 -7.11
CA ALA A 471 7.03 0.10 -8.29
C ALA A 471 6.64 0.92 -9.52
N ASP A 472 5.75 1.92 -9.35
CA ASP A 472 5.31 2.80 -10.43
C ASP A 472 6.43 3.73 -10.95
N TRP A 473 7.51 3.88 -10.17
CA TRP A 473 8.75 4.57 -10.54
C TRP A 473 9.87 3.62 -10.99
N GLY A 474 9.55 2.35 -11.21
CA GLY A 474 10.49 1.35 -11.72
C GLY A 474 11.56 0.91 -10.72
N ILE A 475 11.37 1.18 -9.43
CA ILE A 475 12.31 0.73 -8.39
C ILE A 475 12.02 -0.73 -8.05
N ALA A 476 13.07 -1.55 -7.94
CA ALA A 476 12.92 -2.94 -7.51
C ALA A 476 12.28 -2.99 -6.12
N PHE A 477 11.32 -3.87 -5.92
CA PHE A 477 10.59 -3.96 -4.66
C PHE A 477 10.43 -5.39 -4.17
N GLY A 478 10.00 -5.53 -2.93
CA GLY A 478 9.58 -6.79 -2.35
C GLY A 478 9.12 -6.56 -0.93
N GLY A 479 8.64 -7.62 -0.27
CA GLY A 479 8.04 -7.45 1.04
C GLY A 479 7.40 -8.72 1.54
N LEU A 480 6.86 -8.60 2.75
CA LEU A 480 6.18 -9.67 3.45
C LEU A 480 4.78 -9.21 3.84
N PHE A 481 3.87 -10.16 3.94
CA PHE A 481 2.50 -9.93 4.38
C PHE A 481 1.96 -11.18 5.06
N THR A 482 1.23 -11.00 6.15
CA THR A 482 0.64 -12.13 6.88
C THR A 482 -0.86 -12.30 6.69
N GLY A 483 -1.47 -11.45 5.88
CA GLY A 483 -2.90 -11.50 5.55
C GLY A 483 -3.73 -10.50 6.34
N ALA A 484 -4.82 -10.03 5.75
CA ALA A 484 -5.78 -9.11 6.35
C ALA A 484 -7.18 -9.75 6.43
N GLU A 485 -8.15 -9.24 5.67
CA GLU A 485 -9.57 -9.62 5.78
C GLU A 485 -9.94 -11.00 5.20
N LYS A 486 -9.07 -11.59 4.36
CA LYS A 486 -9.37 -12.85 3.66
C LYS A 486 -9.43 -14.03 4.62
N ALA A 487 -10.48 -14.84 4.48
CA ALA A 487 -10.66 -16.07 5.26
C ALA A 487 -9.63 -17.13 4.88
N LYS A 488 -9.01 -17.74 5.88
CA LYS A 488 -7.99 -18.78 5.70
C LYS A 488 -8.61 -20.09 5.21
N SER A 489 -8.02 -20.66 4.17
CA SER A 489 -8.47 -21.92 3.58
C SER A 489 -8.02 -23.14 4.37
N ALA A 490 -8.67 -24.29 4.14
CA ALA A 490 -8.25 -25.58 4.71
C ALA A 490 -6.79 -25.95 4.41
N GLN A 491 -6.32 -25.59 3.20
CA GLN A 491 -4.97 -25.89 2.73
C GLN A 491 -3.92 -25.02 3.44
N GLU A 492 -4.27 -23.77 3.73
CA GLU A 492 -3.42 -22.88 4.52
C GLU A 492 -3.40 -23.28 5.99
N VAL A 493 -4.51 -23.77 6.55
CA VAL A 493 -4.51 -24.35 7.90
C VAL A 493 -3.60 -25.57 8.00
N GLU A 494 -3.57 -26.43 6.98
CA GLU A 494 -2.64 -27.57 6.94
C GLU A 494 -1.17 -27.12 6.94
N LYS A 495 -0.86 -25.99 6.32
CA LYS A 495 0.51 -25.44 6.22
C LYS A 495 0.94 -24.60 7.42
N PHE A 496 0.04 -23.77 7.94
CA PHE A 496 0.36 -22.69 8.88
C PHE A 496 -0.40 -22.81 10.22
N GLY A 497 -1.29 -23.79 10.36
CA GLY A 497 -2.19 -23.88 11.50
C GLY A 497 -3.26 -22.77 11.51
N GLY A 498 -3.83 -22.51 12.68
CA GLY A 498 -4.89 -21.52 12.86
C GLY A 498 -6.30 -22.06 12.55
N GLU A 499 -7.22 -21.14 12.25
CA GLU A 499 -8.66 -21.45 12.11
C GLU A 499 -9.10 -21.31 10.65
N ILE A 500 -9.80 -22.34 10.14
CA ILE A 500 -10.40 -22.35 8.81
C ILE A 500 -11.63 -21.43 8.78
N ASP A 501 -11.88 -20.78 7.65
CA ASP A 501 -13.02 -19.89 7.43
C ASP A 501 -13.03 -18.66 8.38
N VAL A 502 -11.89 -18.37 8.99
CA VAL A 502 -11.64 -17.17 9.81
C VAL A 502 -10.62 -16.29 9.10
N ALA A 503 -10.84 -14.97 9.10
CA ALA A 503 -9.93 -14.00 8.50
C ALA A 503 -8.49 -14.16 9.03
N TYR A 504 -7.49 -13.83 8.21
CA TYR A 504 -6.10 -13.77 8.67
C TYR A 504 -5.95 -12.79 9.84
N ASP A 505 -6.61 -11.65 9.72
CA ASP A 505 -6.80 -10.65 10.76
C ASP A 505 -8.28 -10.26 10.85
N LYS A 506 -8.93 -10.69 11.93
CA LYS A 506 -10.34 -10.40 12.22
C LYS A 506 -10.58 -8.95 12.68
N CYS A 507 -9.52 -8.26 13.08
CA CYS A 507 -9.55 -6.91 13.60
C CYS A 507 -8.92 -5.90 12.63
N TYR A 508 -8.58 -6.31 11.41
CA TYR A 508 -8.13 -5.41 10.35
C TYR A 508 -9.06 -4.20 10.24
N HIS A 509 -8.49 -3.00 10.37
CA HIS A 509 -9.22 -1.72 10.42
C HIS A 509 -10.33 -1.61 11.49
N GLN A 510 -10.19 -2.32 12.61
CA GLN A 510 -11.15 -2.27 13.72
C GLN A 510 -10.50 -1.85 15.03
N ALA A 511 -11.33 -1.37 15.95
CA ALA A 511 -10.92 -0.98 17.30
C ALA A 511 -10.23 -2.09 18.11
N CYS A 512 -10.35 -3.36 17.70
CA CYS A 512 -9.71 -4.50 18.36
C CYS A 512 -8.34 -4.85 17.77
N ASP A 513 -7.79 -4.08 16.83
CA ASP A 513 -6.40 -4.24 16.38
C ASP A 513 -5.42 -3.66 17.40
N ASP A 514 -5.40 -4.30 18.56
CA ASP A 514 -4.53 -4.04 19.72
C ASP A 514 -3.48 -5.15 19.88
N LEU A 515 -2.63 -5.09 20.91
CA LEU A 515 -1.61 -6.10 21.19
C LEU A 515 -2.14 -7.54 21.30
N ASN A 516 -3.42 -7.74 21.63
CA ASN A 516 -4.02 -9.08 21.71
C ASN A 516 -4.36 -9.63 20.31
N ASN A 517 -4.24 -8.81 19.27
CA ASN A 517 -4.48 -9.17 17.87
C ASN A 517 -3.21 -9.56 17.12
N VAL A 518 -2.05 -9.69 17.78
CA VAL A 518 -0.77 -9.98 17.08
C VAL A 518 -0.23 -11.37 17.41
N SER A 519 0.08 -12.15 16.38
CA SER A 519 0.91 -13.35 16.48
C SER A 519 2.37 -12.96 16.69
N GLN A 520 2.83 -13.04 17.94
CA GLN A 520 4.24 -12.81 18.28
C GLN A 520 5.21 -13.81 17.60
N GLU A 521 4.72 -14.96 17.14
CA GLU A 521 5.52 -15.91 16.36
C GLU A 521 5.74 -15.41 14.94
N ALA A 522 4.64 -15.05 14.24
CA ALA A 522 4.72 -14.51 12.89
C ALA A 522 5.50 -13.21 12.84
N LEU A 523 5.23 -12.28 13.77
CA LEU A 523 5.93 -11.02 13.93
C LEU A 523 7.45 -11.24 14.06
N TYR A 524 7.87 -12.16 14.92
CA TYR A 524 9.28 -12.43 15.15
C TYR A 524 9.95 -13.06 13.91
N VAL A 525 9.33 -14.06 13.29
CA VAL A 525 9.90 -14.72 12.10
C VAL A 525 10.00 -13.74 10.94
N ASN A 526 8.98 -12.92 10.69
CA ASN A 526 9.02 -11.88 9.66
C ASN A 526 10.04 -10.78 10.01
N THR A 527 10.23 -10.44 11.28
CA THR A 527 11.29 -9.50 11.70
C THR A 527 12.69 -10.07 11.49
N GLN A 528 12.87 -11.36 11.68
CA GLN A 528 14.12 -12.01 11.31
C GLN A 528 14.33 -12.02 9.79
N SER A 529 13.27 -12.23 9.01
CA SER A 529 13.29 -12.24 7.55
C SER A 529 13.62 -10.86 6.98
N LEU A 530 12.96 -9.81 7.46
CA LEU A 530 13.23 -8.42 7.05
C LEU A 530 14.66 -7.99 7.38
N ALA A 531 15.16 -8.34 8.58
CA ALA A 531 16.53 -8.08 8.96
C ALA A 531 17.53 -8.85 8.09
N TYR A 532 17.23 -10.11 7.75
CA TYR A 532 18.05 -10.93 6.87
C TYR A 532 18.17 -10.32 5.47
N VAL A 533 17.03 -10.07 4.80
CA VAL A 533 17.02 -9.59 3.41
C VAL A 533 17.61 -8.19 3.30
N THR A 534 17.25 -7.28 4.21
CA THR A 534 17.81 -5.92 4.20
C THR A 534 19.32 -5.94 4.42
N THR A 535 19.80 -6.75 5.37
CA THR A 535 21.24 -6.87 5.63
C THR A 535 21.96 -7.52 4.45
N PHE A 536 21.37 -8.53 3.81
CA PHE A 536 21.94 -9.12 2.60
C PHE A 536 22.27 -8.04 1.58
N TYR A 537 21.29 -7.21 1.21
CA TYR A 537 21.49 -6.12 0.25
C TYR A 537 22.39 -5.00 0.77
N ALA A 538 22.38 -4.72 2.07
CA ALA A 538 23.28 -3.73 2.67
C ALA A 538 24.77 -4.13 2.55
N PHE A 539 25.07 -5.41 2.34
CA PHE A 539 26.43 -5.96 2.21
C PHE A 539 26.77 -6.51 0.81
N SER A 540 25.80 -6.56 -0.11
CA SER A 540 25.98 -6.97 -1.51
C SER A 540 26.72 -5.90 -2.34
N ASP A 541 27.62 -6.34 -3.21
CA ASP A 541 28.29 -5.48 -4.19
C ASP A 541 28.61 -6.33 -5.44
N PRO A 542 27.92 -6.13 -6.59
CA PRO A 542 26.79 -5.19 -6.80
C PRO A 542 25.54 -5.56 -5.97
N VAL A 543 24.60 -4.61 -5.80
CA VAL A 543 23.34 -4.82 -5.04
C VAL A 543 22.54 -6.01 -5.59
N PHE A 544 22.40 -6.08 -6.92
CA PHE A 544 21.81 -7.21 -7.63
C PHE A 544 22.88 -7.96 -8.43
N PRO A 545 22.79 -9.30 -8.53
CA PRO A 545 23.73 -10.08 -9.33
C PRO A 545 23.59 -9.73 -10.82
N GLU A 546 24.72 -9.58 -11.54
CA GLU A 546 24.72 -9.22 -12.97
C GLU A 546 23.68 -10.01 -13.77
N GLN A 547 22.86 -9.30 -14.54
CA GLN A 547 21.89 -9.88 -15.45
C GLN A 547 22.65 -10.77 -16.45
N GLN A 548 22.40 -12.09 -16.43
CA GLN A 548 22.92 -12.93 -17.51
C GLN A 548 22.23 -12.46 -18.80
N PRO A 549 22.98 -12.16 -19.88
CA PRO A 549 22.35 -11.83 -21.15
C PRO A 549 21.48 -13.02 -21.54
N GLU A 550 20.18 -12.77 -21.75
CA GLU A 550 19.31 -13.75 -22.38
C GLU A 550 20.04 -14.30 -23.59
N ALA A 551 20.17 -15.62 -23.68
CA ALA A 551 20.84 -16.27 -24.79
C ALA A 551 20.21 -15.72 -26.07
N GLN A 552 20.98 -14.93 -26.83
CA GLN A 552 20.56 -14.35 -28.10
C GLN A 552 19.90 -15.46 -28.92
N GLN A 553 18.57 -15.46 -28.97
CA GLN A 553 17.88 -16.26 -29.95
C GLN A 553 18.34 -15.70 -31.29
N VAL A 554 19.14 -16.51 -31.97
CA VAL A 554 19.65 -16.25 -33.30
C VAL A 554 18.47 -15.83 -34.16
N LEU A 555 18.45 -14.53 -34.51
CA LEU A 555 17.52 -13.91 -35.46
C LEU A 555 17.38 -14.81 -36.68
N ARG A 556 16.28 -15.56 -36.74
CA ARG A 556 15.74 -16.03 -38.02
C ARG A 556 14.64 -15.05 -38.40
N SER A 557 14.97 -14.24 -39.39
CA SER A 557 14.04 -13.38 -40.11
C SER A 557 12.75 -14.13 -40.47
N LEU A 558 11.60 -13.56 -40.13
CA LEU A 558 10.43 -13.35 -40.99
C LEU A 558 9.40 -12.48 -40.25
N SER A 559 8.62 -11.75 -41.02
CA SER A 559 7.89 -10.52 -40.70
C SER A 559 6.63 -10.67 -39.84
N THR A 560 6.45 -9.64 -38.99
CA THR A 560 5.22 -8.90 -38.62
C THR A 560 4.02 -9.66 -38.03
N GLU A 561 3.89 -9.53 -36.72
CA GLU A 561 2.71 -8.93 -36.06
C GLU A 561 3.26 -7.75 -35.23
N PRO A 562 2.59 -6.58 -35.14
CA PRO A 562 2.98 -5.59 -34.15
C PRO A 562 2.65 -6.17 -32.77
N ALA A 563 3.68 -6.50 -31.98
CA ALA A 563 3.49 -6.72 -30.56
C ALA A 563 2.80 -5.48 -29.96
N PRO A 564 1.90 -5.63 -28.97
CA PRO A 564 1.30 -4.49 -28.28
C PRO A 564 2.42 -3.57 -27.77
N SER A 565 2.32 -2.28 -28.09
CA SER A 565 3.43 -1.33 -27.94
C SER A 565 3.50 -0.61 -26.59
N ASN A 566 2.82 -1.12 -25.56
CA ASN A 566 2.70 -0.39 -24.29
C ASN A 566 3.55 -1.03 -23.20
N LYS A 567 4.88 -0.89 -23.32
CA LYS A 567 5.77 -0.97 -22.16
C LYS A 567 5.45 0.22 -21.24
N LEU A 568 5.03 -0.07 -20.01
CA LEU A 568 4.83 0.97 -18.98
C LEU A 568 6.21 1.54 -18.61
N ARG A 569 6.44 2.82 -18.89
CA ARG A 569 7.69 3.49 -18.49
C ARG A 569 7.57 4.08 -17.10
N VAL A 570 8.73 4.33 -16.48
CA VAL A 570 8.86 5.06 -15.21
C VAL A 570 7.97 6.32 -15.24
N GLY A 571 6.99 6.38 -14.34
CA GLY A 571 6.10 7.55 -14.18
C GLY A 571 5.05 7.75 -15.28
N GLN A 572 4.88 6.87 -16.27
CA GLN A 572 3.82 7.03 -17.29
C GLN A 572 2.39 6.85 -16.73
N LYS A 573 2.22 6.27 -15.54
CA LYS A 573 0.93 6.25 -14.84
C LYS A 573 0.52 7.60 -14.23
N LEU A 574 1.41 8.59 -14.14
CA LEU A 574 1.02 9.96 -13.74
C LEU A 574 0.01 10.62 -14.70
N LYS A 575 -0.14 10.12 -15.94
CA LYS A 575 -1.15 10.61 -16.90
C LYS A 575 -2.37 9.70 -17.06
N ALA A 576 -2.39 8.56 -16.39
CA ALA A 576 -3.51 7.61 -16.38
C ALA A 576 -4.15 7.54 -14.99
N ALA A 577 -4.09 8.65 -14.24
CA ALA A 577 -4.76 8.87 -12.95
C ALA A 577 -6.30 8.91 -13.07
N ASP A 578 -6.86 7.96 -13.82
CA ASP A 578 -8.27 7.55 -13.74
C ASP A 578 -8.41 6.12 -13.20
N SER A 579 -7.30 5.37 -12.99
CA SER A 579 -7.34 4.20 -12.11
C SER A 579 -7.09 4.65 -10.68
N VAL A 580 -8.10 5.25 -10.07
CA VAL A 580 -8.21 5.36 -8.61
C VAL A 580 -7.89 3.99 -8.01
N SER A 581 -6.85 3.97 -7.18
CA SER A 581 -6.51 2.82 -6.37
C SER A 581 -7.73 2.44 -5.54
N ASP A 582 -8.12 1.18 -5.65
CA ASP A 582 -9.15 0.55 -4.83
C ASP A 582 -8.53 0.36 -3.43
N HIS A 583 -8.65 1.38 -2.59
CA HIS A 583 -8.31 1.28 -1.17
C HIS A 583 -9.45 0.55 -0.48
N ASP A 584 -9.42 -0.77 -0.60
CA ASP A 584 -10.51 -1.63 -0.16
C ASP A 584 -10.47 -1.85 1.35
N HIS A 585 -10.93 -0.86 2.09
CA HIS A 585 -11.67 -1.11 3.33
C HIS A 585 -12.91 -1.93 2.97
N PHE A 586 -12.85 -3.26 3.19
CA PHE A 586 -13.93 -4.22 2.95
C PHE A 586 -14.58 -4.11 1.57
N HIS A 587 -13.96 -4.70 0.56
CA HIS A 587 -14.65 -4.96 -0.70
C HIS A 587 -14.85 -6.46 -0.83
N GLY A 588 -16.13 -6.86 -0.81
CA GLY A 588 -16.52 -8.10 -1.47
C GLY A 588 -16.18 -7.98 -2.95
N ASP A 589 -15.27 -8.85 -3.39
CA ASP A 589 -15.09 -9.38 -4.74
C ASP A 589 -14.94 -8.32 -5.85
N PHE A 590 -13.68 -7.95 -6.17
CA PHE A 590 -13.35 -7.06 -7.28
C PHE A 590 -12.86 -7.77 -8.53
N ASP A 591 -13.15 -7.09 -9.63
CA ASP A 591 -13.47 -7.62 -10.93
C ASP A 591 -12.25 -7.77 -11.84
N GLN A 592 -12.30 -8.86 -12.59
CA GLN A 592 -11.40 -9.18 -13.69
C GLN A 592 -11.84 -8.39 -14.93
N ASP A 593 -11.22 -7.25 -15.22
CA ASP A 593 -11.41 -6.56 -16.51
C ASP A 593 -10.05 -6.19 -17.15
N ARG A 594 -9.48 -7.17 -17.85
CA ARG A 594 -8.83 -6.96 -19.17
C ARG A 594 -9.21 -8.12 -20.09
N GLU A 595 -10.12 -7.87 -21.03
CA GLU A 595 -9.94 -8.34 -22.41
C GLU A 595 -9.37 -7.19 -23.25
#